data_AF-A0A8C8AND8-F1
#
_entry.id   AF-A0A8C8AND8-F1
#
_cell.length_a   1.000
_cell.length_b   1.000
_cell.length_c   1.000
_cell.angle_alpha   90.00
_cell.angle_beta   90.00
_cell.angle_gamma   90.00
#
_symmetry.space_group_name_H-M   'P 1'
#
loop_
_entity.id
_entity.type
_entity.pdbx_description
1 polymer ?
#
loop_
_entity_poly.entity_id
_entity_poly.type
_entity_poly.pdbx_seq_one_letter_code
_entity_poly.pdbx_strand_id
1 'polypeptide(L)'
;HCVTGVQINQLLLTPIRPPLSCKMAATAPAPAPPAAAPAQSPTGLCPCCPPLRVKPPCNQLIWSCPVSQVAVDMEFAKNMYELHKKVSPSEIILGWYATGHDITEHSVLIHEYYSREAHNPIHLTVDTSLQNSRMSIKAYVSAPMGVPGKTMGVMFTPLTVKYVYYDTERIGVDLIMKTCFSPNRVIGLSSDLQQVGSASARIQDTLTMVLQYAEDVLSGKVAADNTVGRFLMDLINQVPKISPEDFETMLNSNINDLLMVTYLANLTQSQIALNEKLLSL
;
A
#
# COMPACT_ATOMS: atom_id res chain seq x y z
N HIS A 1 -23.15 0.14 -22.02
CA HIS A 1 -21.78 0.68 -22.08
C HIS A 1 -20.96 0.03 -20.97
N CYS A 2 -20.22 -1.02 -21.30
CA CYS A 2 -19.44 -1.81 -20.32
C CYS A 2 -18.35 -0.96 -19.68
N VAL A 3 -18.52 -0.67 -18.39
CA VAL A 3 -17.46 -0.14 -17.53
C VAL A 3 -16.69 -1.34 -16.99
N THR A 4 -15.69 -1.82 -17.72
CA THR A 4 -14.74 -2.81 -17.21
C THR A 4 -13.74 -2.10 -16.31
N GLY A 5 -14.08 -1.97 -15.02
CA GLY A 5 -13.13 -1.57 -14.00
C GLY A 5 -12.12 -2.69 -13.77
N VAL A 6 -10.88 -2.49 -14.19
CA VAL A 6 -9.78 -3.42 -13.93
C VAL A 6 -9.39 -3.29 -12.46
N GLN A 7 -9.66 -4.35 -11.68
CA GLN A 7 -9.36 -4.43 -10.26
C GLN A 7 -7.84 -4.59 -10.06
N ILE A 8 -7.21 -3.64 -9.39
CA ILE A 8 -5.74 -3.52 -9.24
C ILE A 8 -5.15 -4.56 -8.26
N ASN A 9 -5.95 -5.45 -7.66
CA ASN A 9 -5.51 -6.34 -6.57
C ASN A 9 -4.77 -7.61 -6.98
N GLN A 10 -4.63 -7.90 -8.28
CA GLN A 10 -3.88 -9.08 -8.77
C GLN A 10 -2.93 -8.73 -9.93
N LEU A 11 -2.30 -7.58 -9.81
CA LEU A 11 -1.36 -7.12 -10.81
C LEU A 11 0.01 -7.77 -10.55
N LEU A 12 0.33 -8.82 -11.32
CA LEU A 12 1.72 -9.19 -11.53
C LEU A 12 2.37 -8.06 -12.28
N LEU A 13 3.15 -7.30 -11.54
CA LEU A 13 3.81 -6.12 -12.02
C LEU A 13 5.29 -6.36 -11.83
N THR A 14 6.04 -6.14 -12.90
CA THR A 14 7.50 -6.27 -12.97
C THR A 14 8.14 -4.88 -12.88
N PRO A 15 8.92 -4.55 -11.83
CA PRO A 15 9.57 -3.26 -11.64
C PRO A 15 10.72 -3.04 -12.58
N ILE A 16 10.90 -1.76 -12.83
CA ILE A 16 11.93 -1.16 -13.67
C ILE A 16 12.42 0.03 -12.87
N ARG A 17 13.67 0.00 -12.38
CA ARG A 17 14.35 1.12 -11.70
C ARG A 17 15.11 1.99 -12.73
N PRO A 18 14.87 3.30 -12.85
CA PRO A 18 15.75 4.20 -13.58
C PRO A 18 16.95 4.57 -12.71
N PRO A 19 18.14 4.79 -13.29
CA PRO A 19 19.26 5.37 -12.56
C PRO A 19 18.96 6.83 -12.20
N LEU A 20 19.18 7.16 -10.93
CA LEU A 20 19.32 8.53 -10.44
C LEU A 20 20.40 9.23 -11.27
N SER A 21 20.10 10.40 -11.84
CA SER A 21 21.12 11.25 -12.46
C SER A 21 21.21 12.62 -11.79
N CYS A 22 22.44 13.10 -11.78
CA CYS A 22 22.97 14.44 -11.53
C CYS A 22 23.30 14.85 -10.09
N LYS A 23 24.61 15.09 -9.87
CA LYS A 23 25.09 16.47 -9.73
C LYS A 23 26.55 16.66 -10.19
N MET A 24 26.75 17.82 -10.80
CA MET A 24 27.95 18.40 -11.40
C MET A 24 29.13 18.51 -10.41
N ALA A 25 30.35 18.27 -10.91
CA ALA A 25 31.60 18.60 -10.22
C ALA A 25 32.10 19.97 -10.67
N ALA A 26 32.41 20.84 -9.70
CA ALA A 26 33.07 22.14 -9.87
C ALA A 26 34.60 22.01 -9.67
N THR A 27 35.29 23.02 -10.17
CA THR A 27 36.69 23.12 -10.61
C THR A 27 37.78 23.26 -9.52
N ALA A 28 38.90 22.52 -9.68
CA ALA A 28 40.32 22.79 -9.31
C ALA A 28 40.76 22.97 -7.82
N PRO A 29 42.08 22.90 -7.47
CA PRO A 29 43.24 22.19 -8.04
C PRO A 29 44.05 21.33 -7.01
N ALA A 30 45.09 20.63 -7.48
CA ALA A 30 46.04 19.77 -6.75
C ALA A 30 46.91 20.52 -5.70
N PRO A 31 47.63 19.80 -4.80
CA PRO A 31 49.00 19.33 -5.12
C PRO A 31 49.39 17.91 -4.61
N ALA A 32 50.53 17.41 -5.13
CA ALA A 32 51.21 16.10 -4.96
C ALA A 32 51.78 15.85 -3.52
N PRO A 33 52.38 14.69 -3.11
CA PRO A 33 53.39 13.87 -3.85
C PRO A 33 53.33 12.32 -3.52
N PRO A 34 54.39 11.46 -3.60
CA PRO A 34 54.36 10.25 -4.43
C PRO A 34 54.63 8.90 -3.70
N ALA A 35 54.42 7.81 -4.47
CA ALA A 35 55.08 6.49 -4.42
C ALA A 35 55.04 5.61 -3.15
N ALA A 36 54.22 4.54 -3.20
CA ALA A 36 54.59 3.16 -2.85
C ALA A 36 53.43 2.19 -3.18
N ALA A 37 53.71 1.14 -3.95
CA ALA A 37 52.90 -0.09 -4.02
C ALA A 37 53.55 -1.15 -3.10
N PRO A 38 53.00 -2.36 -2.85
CA PRO A 38 51.67 -2.93 -3.17
C PRO A 38 50.99 -3.61 -1.95
N ALA A 39 49.66 -3.81 -1.96
CA ALA A 39 48.99 -4.88 -1.20
C ALA A 39 47.48 -4.94 -1.52
N GLN A 40 46.97 -6.16 -1.67
CA GLN A 40 45.57 -6.49 -1.89
C GLN A 40 44.74 -6.34 -0.60
N SER A 41 43.60 -5.62 -0.70
CA SER A 41 42.46 -5.52 0.25
C SER A 41 42.80 -4.91 1.63
N PRO A 42 41.89 -4.21 2.36
CA PRO A 42 40.52 -4.64 2.65
C PRO A 42 39.49 -3.48 2.82
N THR A 43 38.34 -3.85 3.38
CA THR A 43 37.35 -3.02 4.11
C THR A 43 36.28 -2.26 3.33
N GLY A 44 35.14 -2.94 3.22
CA GLY A 44 33.81 -2.36 3.15
C GLY A 44 32.80 -3.46 3.49
N LEU A 45 32.93 -4.02 4.69
CA LEU A 45 32.04 -5.04 5.24
C LEU A 45 30.59 -4.55 5.19
N CYS A 46 29.73 -5.39 4.62
CA CYS A 46 28.33 -5.48 4.95
C CYS A 46 28.13 -5.59 6.48
N PRO A 47 27.04 -5.00 6.99
CA PRO A 47 26.20 -5.68 7.94
C PRO A 47 24.92 -6.12 7.23
N CYS A 48 24.66 -7.41 7.32
CA CYS A 48 23.38 -8.03 7.04
C CYS A 48 22.25 -7.24 7.73
N CYS A 49 21.27 -6.82 6.93
CA CYS A 49 19.90 -6.63 7.42
C CYS A 49 18.98 -7.27 6.36
N PRO A 50 18.07 -8.17 6.76
CA PRO A 50 17.32 -9.00 5.84
C PRO A 50 16.37 -8.13 5.00
N PRO A 51 16.18 -8.42 3.70
CA PRO A 51 15.11 -7.77 2.97
C PRO A 51 13.78 -8.20 3.61
N LEU A 52 13.03 -7.21 4.11
CA LEU A 52 11.68 -7.39 4.58
C LEU A 52 10.89 -8.19 3.55
N ARG A 53 10.21 -9.21 4.05
CA ARG A 53 9.29 -10.09 3.34
C ARG A 53 8.15 -9.25 2.75
N VAL A 54 8.30 -8.81 1.51
CA VAL A 54 7.19 -8.24 0.72
C VAL A 54 6.26 -9.40 0.37
N LYS A 55 5.02 -9.37 0.86
CA LYS A 55 3.97 -10.31 0.47
C LYS A 55 3.42 -9.86 -0.92
N PRO A 56 3.05 -10.82 -1.81
CA PRO A 56 2.96 -10.63 -3.28
C PRO A 56 1.82 -9.69 -3.73
N PRO A 57 1.82 -9.16 -4.99
CA PRO A 57 2.26 -9.84 -6.21
C PRO A 57 3.29 -9.11 -7.12
N CYS A 58 3.99 -8.06 -6.68
CA CYS A 58 4.99 -7.38 -7.54
C CYS A 58 6.41 -7.95 -7.32
N ASN A 59 6.94 -8.73 -8.27
CA ASN A 59 8.29 -9.32 -8.21
C ASN A 59 9.29 -8.59 -9.12
N GLN A 60 10.53 -8.42 -8.66
CA GLN A 60 11.53 -7.55 -9.31
C GLN A 60 12.36 -8.17 -10.45
N LEU A 61 12.23 -7.62 -11.67
CA LEU A 61 13.11 -7.92 -12.80
C LEU A 61 14.43 -7.12 -12.67
N ILE A 62 15.55 -7.80 -12.94
CA ILE A 62 16.88 -7.18 -13.05
C ILE A 62 17.22 -7.04 -14.53
N TRP A 63 17.70 -5.87 -14.92
CA TRP A 63 17.98 -5.47 -16.29
C TRP A 63 19.24 -4.61 -16.30
N SER A 64 20.09 -4.79 -17.31
CA SER A 64 21.35 -4.06 -17.47
C SER A 64 21.17 -3.01 -18.57
N CYS A 65 21.49 -1.75 -18.28
CA CYS A 65 21.34 -0.65 -19.23
C CYS A 65 22.70 -0.03 -19.58
N PRO A 66 23.40 -0.52 -20.61
CA PRO A 66 24.39 0.27 -21.32
C PRO A 66 23.68 1.16 -22.35
N VAL A 67 23.53 2.45 -21.99
CA VAL A 67 23.27 3.73 -22.74
C VAL A 67 22.45 3.76 -24.05
N SER A 68 22.03 2.65 -24.65
CA SER A 68 21.16 2.65 -25.84
C SER A 68 20.41 1.33 -26.06
N GLN A 69 20.64 0.30 -25.24
CA GLN A 69 19.97 -0.97 -25.39
C GLN A 69 19.32 -1.39 -24.07
N VAL A 70 17.98 -1.44 -24.09
CA VAL A 70 17.19 -2.04 -23.02
C VAL A 70 16.96 -3.49 -23.39
N ALA A 71 17.62 -4.40 -22.67
CA ALA A 71 17.40 -5.83 -22.79
C ALA A 71 16.45 -6.29 -21.67
N VAL A 72 15.30 -6.84 -22.07
CA VAL A 72 14.36 -7.51 -21.16
C VAL A 72 14.69 -8.99 -21.17
N ASP A 73 14.95 -9.56 -19.99
CA ASP A 73 15.19 -10.99 -19.83
C ASP A 73 13.87 -11.78 -19.94
N MET A 74 13.67 -12.41 -21.10
CA MET A 74 12.49 -13.20 -21.45
C MET A 74 12.39 -14.50 -20.63
N GLU A 75 13.52 -15.13 -20.34
CA GLU A 75 13.54 -16.42 -19.66
C GLU A 75 13.13 -16.24 -18.20
N PHE A 76 13.62 -15.18 -17.57
CA PHE A 76 13.21 -14.84 -16.21
C PHE A 76 11.71 -14.51 -16.12
N ALA A 77 11.17 -13.71 -17.04
CA ALA A 77 9.75 -13.33 -17.03
C ALA A 77 8.83 -14.57 -17.16
N LYS A 78 9.19 -15.51 -18.03
CA LYS A 78 8.46 -16.79 -18.21
C LYS A 78 8.54 -17.67 -16.98
N ASN A 79 9.73 -17.86 -16.42
CA ASN A 79 9.93 -18.65 -15.19
C ASN A 79 9.09 -18.07 -14.03
N MET A 80 9.06 -16.74 -13.90
CA MET A 80 8.27 -16.07 -12.87
C MET A 80 6.77 -16.26 -13.10
N TYR A 81 6.30 -16.12 -14.34
CA TYR A 81 4.90 -16.37 -14.68
C TYR A 81 4.47 -17.81 -14.35
N GLU A 82 5.32 -18.81 -14.65
CA GLU A 82 5.04 -20.21 -14.30
C GLU A 82 4.94 -20.44 -12.78
N LEU A 83 5.82 -19.81 -11.99
CA LEU A 83 5.77 -19.87 -10.54
C LEU A 83 4.47 -19.26 -9.99
N HIS A 84 4.03 -18.12 -10.54
CA HIS A 84 2.78 -17.50 -10.14
C HIS A 84 1.55 -18.32 -10.54
N LYS A 85 1.54 -18.89 -11.74
CA LYS A 85 0.48 -19.78 -12.19
C LYS A 85 0.35 -21.04 -11.31
N LYS A 86 1.45 -21.49 -10.69
CA LYS A 86 1.46 -22.59 -9.72
C LYS A 86 0.86 -22.18 -8.36
N VAL A 87 1.03 -20.94 -7.93
CA VAL A 87 0.43 -20.41 -6.69
C VAL A 87 -1.05 -20.13 -6.89
N SER A 88 -1.40 -19.51 -8.02
CA SER A 88 -2.75 -19.02 -8.34
C SER A 88 -2.98 -19.15 -9.86
N PRO A 89 -3.72 -20.18 -10.32
CA PRO A 89 -3.92 -20.41 -11.75
C PRO A 89 -4.87 -19.40 -12.41
N SER A 90 -5.58 -18.59 -11.63
CA SER A 90 -6.47 -17.54 -12.12
C SER A 90 -5.75 -16.26 -12.57
N GLU A 91 -4.45 -16.14 -12.28
CA GLU A 91 -3.67 -14.93 -12.61
C GLU A 91 -3.29 -14.89 -14.09
N ILE A 92 -3.53 -13.73 -14.71
CA ILE A 92 -3.18 -13.44 -16.10
C ILE A 92 -2.25 -12.23 -16.18
N ILE A 93 -1.44 -12.16 -17.22
CA ILE A 93 -0.57 -11.02 -17.46
C ILE A 93 -1.43 -9.85 -17.93
N LEU A 94 -1.41 -8.75 -17.18
CA LEU A 94 -2.18 -7.54 -17.48
C LEU A 94 -1.32 -6.37 -18.00
N GLY A 95 -0.03 -6.36 -17.70
CA GLY A 95 0.83 -5.24 -18.04
C GLY A 95 2.15 -5.23 -17.27
N TRP A 96 2.77 -4.06 -17.22
CA TRP A 96 4.09 -3.84 -16.62
C TRP A 96 4.17 -2.45 -15.99
N TYR A 97 5.16 -2.22 -15.12
CA TYR A 97 5.38 -0.88 -14.56
C TYR A 97 6.80 -0.37 -14.72
N ALA A 98 6.91 0.92 -14.98
CA ALA A 98 8.14 1.67 -14.89
C ALA A 98 8.17 2.47 -13.58
N THR A 99 9.37 2.66 -13.02
CA THR A 99 9.58 3.76 -12.08
C THR A 99 10.14 4.96 -12.87
N GLY A 100 9.58 6.14 -12.61
CA GLY A 100 9.84 7.35 -13.42
C GLY A 100 8.62 8.27 -13.45
N HIS A 101 8.86 9.57 -13.62
CA HIS A 101 7.81 10.58 -13.71
C HIS A 101 7.16 10.63 -15.09
N ASP A 102 8.00 10.48 -16.13
CA ASP A 102 7.65 10.64 -17.54
C ASP A 102 7.79 9.34 -18.32
N ILE A 103 7.04 9.26 -19.41
CA ILE A 103 7.14 8.18 -20.37
C ILE A 103 8.41 8.38 -21.18
N THR A 104 9.32 7.41 -21.12
CA THR A 104 10.57 7.43 -21.86
C THR A 104 10.41 6.76 -23.23
N GLU A 105 11.29 7.05 -24.18
CA GLU A 105 11.32 6.37 -25.48
C GLU A 105 11.48 4.84 -25.32
N HIS A 106 12.25 4.42 -24.32
CA HIS A 106 12.42 3.01 -23.97
C HIS A 106 11.12 2.31 -23.56
N SER A 107 10.13 3.05 -23.06
CA SER A 107 8.83 2.50 -22.71
C SER A 107 8.09 1.97 -23.94
N VAL A 108 8.33 2.52 -25.13
CA VAL A 108 7.71 2.04 -26.38
C VAL A 108 8.19 0.63 -26.74
N LEU A 109 9.49 0.37 -26.59
CA LEU A 109 10.09 -0.93 -26.91
C LEU A 109 9.58 -2.04 -25.98
N ILE A 110 9.50 -1.75 -24.68
CA ILE A 110 8.98 -2.69 -23.67
C ILE A 110 7.47 -2.92 -23.91
N HIS A 111 6.76 -1.87 -24.29
CA HIS A 111 5.33 -1.96 -24.55
C HIS A 111 5.00 -2.82 -25.78
N GLU A 112 5.76 -2.68 -26.87
CA GLU A 112 5.62 -3.55 -28.04
C GLU A 112 5.87 -5.02 -27.68
N TYR A 113 6.85 -5.27 -26.82
CA TYR A 113 7.16 -6.61 -26.32
C TYR A 113 5.96 -7.22 -25.56
N TYR A 114 5.40 -6.52 -24.57
CA TYR A 114 4.25 -7.03 -23.82
C TYR A 114 2.96 -7.08 -24.63
N SER A 115 2.86 -6.28 -25.70
CA SER A 115 1.74 -6.34 -26.65
C SER A 115 1.72 -7.64 -27.46
N ARG A 116 2.84 -8.37 -27.54
CA ARG A 116 2.89 -9.71 -28.18
C ARG A 116 2.38 -10.81 -27.26
N GLU A 117 2.57 -10.65 -25.95
CA GLU A 117 2.22 -11.64 -24.93
C GLU A 117 0.81 -11.43 -24.35
N ALA A 118 0.32 -10.19 -24.30
CA ALA A 118 -0.98 -9.84 -23.72
C ALA A 118 -1.81 -8.92 -24.62
N HIS A 119 -3.13 -9.11 -24.61
CA HIS A 119 -4.06 -8.19 -25.25
C HIS A 119 -4.25 -6.94 -24.39
N ASN A 120 -3.97 -5.76 -24.96
CA ASN A 120 -4.09 -4.44 -24.31
C ASN A 120 -3.31 -4.32 -22.98
N PRO A 121 -1.96 -4.36 -23.02
CA PRO A 121 -1.15 -4.22 -21.82
C PRO A 121 -1.29 -2.83 -21.19
N ILE A 122 -1.38 -2.80 -19.86
CA ILE A 122 -1.41 -1.56 -19.07
C ILE A 122 0.02 -1.20 -18.64
N HIS A 123 0.43 0.04 -18.87
CA HIS A 123 1.71 0.57 -18.41
C HIS A 123 1.49 1.48 -17.20
N LEU A 124 2.07 1.12 -16.06
CA LEU A 124 2.02 1.93 -14.84
C LEU A 124 3.34 2.67 -14.62
N THR A 125 3.29 3.97 -14.34
CA THR A 125 4.48 4.74 -13.95
C THR A 125 4.38 5.13 -12.49
N VAL A 126 5.39 4.75 -11.70
CA VAL A 126 5.51 5.09 -10.29
C VAL A 126 6.62 6.12 -10.12
N ASP A 127 6.26 7.34 -9.72
CA ASP A 127 7.22 8.40 -9.48
C ASP A 127 7.84 8.30 -8.08
N THR A 128 9.15 8.08 -8.02
CA THR A 128 9.93 8.02 -6.79
C THR A 128 10.69 9.32 -6.48
N SER A 129 10.66 10.31 -7.38
CA SER A 129 11.40 11.58 -7.25
C SER A 129 10.83 12.47 -6.15
N LEU A 130 9.58 12.21 -5.72
CA LEU A 130 8.91 12.83 -4.57
C LEU A 130 8.98 14.37 -4.53
N GLN A 131 9.12 15.03 -5.69
CA GLN A 131 9.31 16.49 -5.79
C GLN A 131 8.15 17.26 -5.16
N ASN A 132 6.92 16.70 -5.22
CA ASN A 132 5.73 17.27 -4.63
C ASN A 132 5.36 16.67 -3.25
N SER A 133 6.33 16.02 -2.57
CA SER A 133 6.13 15.27 -1.31
C SER A 133 5.06 14.17 -1.35
N ARG A 134 4.55 13.83 -2.53
CA ARG A 134 3.57 12.78 -2.77
C ARG A 134 4.10 11.85 -3.85
N MET A 135 3.96 10.56 -3.63
CA MET A 135 4.17 9.55 -4.66
C MET A 135 3.02 9.66 -5.68
N SER A 136 3.35 9.79 -6.97
CA SER A 136 2.35 9.79 -8.03
C SER A 136 2.38 8.47 -8.78
N ILE A 137 1.21 7.85 -8.91
CA ILE A 137 1.02 6.64 -9.71
C ILE A 137 0.09 7.01 -10.85
N LYS A 138 0.55 6.81 -12.08
CA LYS A 138 -0.24 7.05 -13.29
C LYS A 138 -0.31 5.74 -14.07
N ALA A 139 -1.47 5.45 -14.63
CA ALA A 139 -1.68 4.32 -15.52
C ALA A 139 -1.87 4.82 -16.95
N TYR A 140 -1.40 4.05 -17.92
CA TYR A 140 -1.53 4.33 -19.32
C TYR A 140 -1.95 3.08 -20.08
N VAL A 141 -2.78 3.27 -21.11
CA VAL A 141 -3.05 2.26 -22.12
C VAL A 141 -2.57 2.78 -23.47
N SER A 142 -1.95 1.90 -24.25
CA SER A 142 -1.56 2.24 -25.62
C SER A 142 -2.77 2.23 -26.55
N ALA A 143 -2.89 3.29 -27.34
CA ALA A 143 -3.70 3.29 -28.55
C ALA A 143 -2.74 3.41 -29.74
N PRO A 144 -2.75 2.46 -30.71
CA PRO A 144 -2.02 2.65 -31.95
C PRO A 144 -2.64 3.85 -32.69
N MET A 145 -1.83 4.85 -32.97
CA MET A 145 -2.25 6.05 -33.71
C MET A 145 -1.42 6.14 -34.98
N GLY A 146 -2.07 5.95 -36.12
CA GLY A 146 -1.41 5.98 -37.42
C GLY A 146 -2.40 6.29 -38.53
N VAL A 147 -1.93 7.04 -39.53
CA VAL A 147 -2.66 7.22 -40.79
C VAL A 147 -2.30 6.02 -41.68
N PRO A 148 -3.27 5.36 -42.34
CA PRO A 148 -2.95 4.28 -43.27
C PRO A 148 -1.96 4.77 -44.34
N GLY A 149 -0.75 4.19 -44.36
CA GLY A 149 0.32 4.51 -45.32
C GLY A 149 1.52 5.33 -44.80
N LYS A 150 1.57 5.71 -43.52
CA LYS A 150 2.75 6.37 -42.88
C LYS A 150 3.11 5.73 -41.53
N THR A 151 4.22 6.18 -40.93
CA THR A 151 4.74 5.73 -39.62
C THR A 151 3.63 5.57 -38.59
N MET A 152 3.44 4.33 -38.12
CA MET A 152 2.53 4.03 -37.02
C MET A 152 3.20 4.44 -35.71
N GLY A 153 2.59 5.37 -34.98
CA GLY A 153 3.02 5.74 -33.64
C GLY A 153 2.17 5.02 -32.59
N VAL A 154 2.70 4.87 -31.38
CA VAL A 154 1.92 4.46 -30.21
C VAL A 154 1.70 5.67 -29.32
N MET A 155 0.45 5.96 -28.97
CA MET A 155 0.10 7.00 -28.03
C MET A 155 -0.34 6.38 -26.71
N PHE A 156 0.19 6.88 -25.60
CA PHE A 156 -0.21 6.46 -24.27
C PHE A 156 -1.34 7.36 -23.77
N THR A 157 -2.54 6.78 -23.63
CA THR A 157 -3.71 7.47 -23.08
C THR A 157 -3.73 7.27 -21.57
N PRO A 158 -3.76 8.34 -20.76
CA PRO A 158 -3.79 8.23 -19.30
C PRO A 158 -5.11 7.66 -18.81
N LEU A 159 -5.02 6.82 -17.76
CA LEU A 159 -6.15 6.23 -17.06
C LEU A 159 -6.19 6.68 -15.60
N THR A 160 -7.39 6.74 -15.04
CA THR A 160 -7.60 7.03 -13.62
C THR A 160 -7.33 5.79 -12.78
N VAL A 161 -6.45 5.90 -11.80
CA VAL A 161 -6.12 4.81 -10.86
C VAL A 161 -6.94 4.97 -9.58
N LYS A 162 -7.53 3.87 -9.10
CA LYS A 162 -8.24 3.81 -7.81
C LYS A 162 -7.78 2.58 -7.04
N TYR A 163 -7.48 2.74 -5.76
CA TYR A 163 -7.16 1.62 -4.90
C TYR A 163 -8.45 0.97 -4.39
N VAL A 164 -8.51 -0.35 -4.47
CA VAL A 164 -9.61 -1.15 -3.94
C VAL A 164 -8.99 -2.09 -2.93
N TYR A 165 -9.39 -1.99 -1.67
CA TYR A 165 -8.84 -2.83 -0.61
C TYR A 165 -9.86 -3.90 -0.22
N TYR A 166 -9.40 -5.06 0.19
CA TYR A 166 -10.23 -6.00 0.93
C TYR A 166 -10.36 -5.56 2.40
N ASP A 167 -11.42 -5.98 3.10
CA ASP A 167 -11.66 -5.55 4.48
C ASP A 167 -10.50 -5.91 5.42
N THR A 168 -9.91 -7.09 5.25
CA THR A 168 -8.76 -7.54 6.04
C THR A 168 -7.49 -6.76 5.73
N GLU A 169 -7.29 -6.40 4.46
CA GLU A 169 -6.16 -5.58 4.02
C GLU A 169 -6.29 -4.16 4.55
N ARG A 170 -7.50 -3.58 4.52
CA ARG A 170 -7.80 -2.26 5.07
C ARG A 170 -7.40 -2.16 6.54
N ILE A 171 -7.70 -3.18 7.34
CA ILE A 171 -7.31 -3.22 8.76
C ILE A 171 -5.78 -3.28 8.91
N GLY A 172 -5.12 -4.11 8.10
CA GLY A 172 -3.65 -4.18 8.09
C GLY A 172 -2.98 -2.87 7.69
N VAL A 173 -3.52 -2.19 6.67
CA VAL A 173 -3.03 -0.88 6.21
C VAL A 173 -3.28 0.21 7.25
N ASP A 174 -4.42 0.26 7.95
CA ASP A 174 -4.65 1.20 9.06
C ASP A 174 -3.62 1.02 10.17
N LEU A 175 -3.30 -0.23 10.52
CA LEU A 175 -2.28 -0.52 11.52
C LEU A 175 -0.88 -0.06 11.07
N ILE A 176 -0.51 -0.31 9.82
CA ILE A 176 0.77 0.14 9.25
C ILE A 176 0.82 1.67 9.19
N MET A 177 -0.28 2.32 8.81
CA MET A 177 -0.39 3.78 8.71
C MET A 177 -0.13 4.46 10.06
N LYS A 178 -0.53 3.84 11.18
CA LYS A 178 -0.21 4.34 12.53
C LYS A 178 1.31 4.49 12.74
N THR A 179 2.12 3.67 12.08
CA THR A 179 3.60 3.66 12.20
C THR A 179 4.23 4.94 11.68
N CYS A 180 3.59 5.61 10.71
CA CYS A 180 4.05 6.90 10.20
C CYS A 180 3.99 8.03 11.24
N PHE A 181 3.13 7.90 12.27
CA PHE A 181 2.99 8.88 13.34
C PHE A 181 3.94 8.61 14.52
N SER A 182 4.57 7.44 14.58
CA SER A 182 5.54 7.09 15.62
C SER A 182 6.92 7.67 15.27
N PRO A 183 7.62 8.36 16.21
CA PRO A 183 8.91 9.00 15.93
C PRO A 183 9.99 8.00 15.53
N ASN A 184 9.96 6.78 16.08
CA ASN A 184 10.93 5.73 15.77
C ASN A 184 10.48 4.79 14.65
N ARG A 185 9.32 5.03 14.01
CA ARG A 185 8.72 4.15 12.99
C ARG A 185 8.64 2.67 13.39
N VAL A 186 8.54 2.41 14.69
CA VAL A 186 8.30 1.09 15.25
C VAL A 186 7.03 1.18 16.07
N ILE A 187 6.12 0.24 15.84
CA ILE A 187 4.89 0.05 16.62
C ILE A 187 4.81 -1.44 16.95
N GLY A 188 4.67 -1.73 18.24
CA GLY A 188 4.30 -3.07 18.70
C GLY A 188 2.81 -3.33 18.49
N LEU A 189 2.40 -4.58 18.46
CA LEU A 189 0.97 -4.92 18.48
C LEU A 189 0.36 -4.35 19.77
N SER A 190 -0.61 -3.45 19.61
CA SER A 190 -1.35 -2.85 20.72
C SER A 190 -2.38 -3.84 21.23
N SER A 191 -2.64 -3.84 22.55
CA SER A 191 -3.72 -4.65 23.10
C SER A 191 -5.07 -4.18 22.58
N ASP A 192 -6.04 -5.09 22.49
CA ASP A 192 -7.36 -4.77 21.96
C ASP A 192 -8.02 -3.62 22.74
N LEU A 193 -7.83 -3.58 24.06
CA LEU A 193 -8.34 -2.50 24.90
C LEU A 193 -7.69 -1.13 24.57
N GLN A 194 -6.39 -1.10 24.26
CA GLN A 194 -5.73 0.13 23.80
C GLN A 194 -6.24 0.58 22.44
N GLN A 195 -6.56 -0.36 21.54
CA GLN A 195 -7.15 -0.05 20.23
C GLN A 195 -8.55 0.55 20.40
N VAL A 196 -9.37 0.00 21.30
CA VAL A 196 -10.69 0.57 21.64
C VAL A 196 -10.55 1.96 22.26
N GLY A 197 -9.60 2.16 23.17
CA GLY A 197 -9.32 3.49 23.74
C GLY A 197 -8.91 4.51 22.67
N SER A 198 -8.05 4.10 21.73
CA SER A 198 -7.64 4.95 20.61
C SER A 198 -8.79 5.27 19.65
N ALA A 199 -9.69 4.30 19.41
CA ALA A 199 -10.89 4.53 18.62
C ALA A 199 -11.85 5.50 19.31
N SER A 200 -12.02 5.38 20.63
CA SER A 200 -12.80 6.32 21.45
C SER A 200 -12.24 7.75 21.38
N ALA A 201 -10.92 7.91 21.50
CA ALA A 201 -10.26 9.21 21.33
C ALA A 201 -10.50 9.80 19.92
N ARG A 202 -10.40 8.99 18.86
CA ARG A 202 -10.72 9.43 17.50
C ARG A 202 -12.18 9.89 17.37
N ILE A 203 -13.13 9.16 17.97
CA ILE A 203 -14.55 9.55 17.98
C ILE A 203 -14.72 10.87 18.72
N GLN A 204 -14.08 11.03 19.88
CA GLN A 204 -14.10 12.27 20.66
C GLN A 204 -13.57 13.46 19.85
N ASP A 205 -12.45 13.31 19.13
CA ASP A 205 -11.88 14.35 18.28
C ASP A 205 -12.84 14.73 17.14
N THR A 206 -13.44 13.74 16.47
CA THR A 206 -14.42 14.00 15.40
C THR A 206 -15.69 14.66 15.92
N LEU A 207 -16.17 14.28 17.10
CA LEU A 207 -17.33 14.88 17.74
C LEU A 207 -17.03 16.34 18.11
N THR A 208 -15.83 16.61 18.65
CA THR A 208 -15.39 17.97 18.98
C THR A 208 -15.36 18.87 17.74
N MET A 209 -14.85 18.35 16.61
CA MET A 209 -14.86 19.07 15.32
C MET A 209 -16.29 19.38 14.84
N VAL A 210 -17.21 18.42 14.97
CA VAL A 210 -18.62 18.62 14.57
C VAL A 210 -19.33 19.62 15.48
N LEU A 211 -19.08 19.57 16.80
CA LEU A 211 -19.62 20.54 17.76
C LEU A 211 -19.13 21.96 17.45
N GLN A 212 -17.83 22.11 17.20
CA GLN A 212 -17.25 23.40 16.82
C GLN A 212 -17.88 23.95 15.53
N TYR A 213 -18.08 23.10 14.52
CA TYR A 213 -18.79 23.49 13.30
C TYR A 213 -20.23 23.95 13.58
N ALA A 214 -20.96 23.24 14.43
CA ALA A 214 -22.34 23.61 14.79
C ALA A 214 -22.39 24.98 15.52
N GLU A 215 -21.46 25.25 16.43
CA GLU A 215 -21.34 26.54 17.13
C GLU A 215 -20.97 27.69 16.16
N ASP A 216 -20.08 27.44 15.20
CA ASP A 216 -19.68 28.45 14.21
C ASP A 216 -20.81 28.78 13.21
N VAL A 217 -21.65 27.81 12.86
CA VAL A 217 -22.86 28.05 12.07
C VAL A 217 -23.91 28.80 12.90
N LEU A 218 -24.09 28.44 14.17
CA LEU A 218 -25.07 29.09 15.06
C LEU A 218 -24.68 30.55 15.38
N SER A 219 -23.39 30.83 15.49
CA SER A 219 -22.85 32.21 15.65
C SER A 219 -22.79 33.00 14.34
N GLY A 220 -23.17 32.39 13.20
CA GLY A 220 -23.22 33.04 11.89
C GLY A 220 -21.86 33.30 11.24
N LYS A 221 -20.77 32.72 11.76
CA LYS A 221 -19.42 32.86 11.19
C LYS A 221 -19.25 32.06 9.89
N VAL A 222 -19.95 30.93 9.78
CA VAL A 222 -19.90 30.02 8.63
C VAL A 222 -21.29 29.91 8.01
N ALA A 223 -21.38 29.97 6.67
CA ALA A 223 -22.64 29.78 5.97
C ALA A 223 -23.16 28.35 6.20
N ALA A 224 -24.43 28.24 6.59
CA ALA A 224 -25.06 26.95 6.85
C ALA A 224 -25.15 26.11 5.58
N ASP A 225 -24.53 24.92 5.59
CA ASP A 225 -24.68 23.93 4.54
C ASP A 225 -25.80 22.95 4.91
N ASN A 226 -26.88 22.97 4.15
CA ASN A 226 -28.05 22.12 4.38
C ASN A 226 -27.76 20.63 4.17
N THR A 227 -26.73 20.28 3.38
CA THR A 227 -26.33 18.88 3.17
C THR A 227 -25.70 18.29 4.43
N VAL A 228 -24.79 19.04 5.06
CA VAL A 228 -24.16 18.66 6.35
C VAL A 228 -25.22 18.57 7.45
N GLY A 229 -26.14 19.53 7.51
CA GLY A 229 -27.26 19.51 8.46
C GLY A 229 -28.10 18.24 8.34
N ARG A 230 -28.37 17.78 7.11
CA ARG A 230 -29.09 16.52 6.87
C ARG A 230 -28.30 15.30 7.33
N PHE A 231 -27.00 15.23 7.04
CA PHE A 231 -26.15 14.15 7.52
C PHE A 231 -26.08 14.08 9.05
N LEU A 232 -26.02 15.22 9.73
CA LEU A 232 -26.04 15.27 11.19
C LEU A 232 -27.38 14.79 11.77
N MET A 233 -28.49 15.18 11.15
CA MET A 233 -29.82 14.72 11.55
C MET A 233 -29.97 13.21 11.35
N ASP A 234 -29.52 12.68 10.22
CA ASP A 234 -29.53 11.25 9.93
C ASP A 234 -28.66 10.47 10.94
N LEU A 235 -27.51 11.00 11.34
CA LEU A 235 -26.65 10.40 12.38
C LEU A 235 -27.36 10.31 13.73
N ILE A 236 -28.03 11.37 14.17
CA ILE A 236 -28.76 11.39 15.46
C ILE A 236 -29.96 10.45 15.42
N ASN A 237 -30.67 10.40 14.28
CA ASN A 237 -31.84 9.55 14.11
C ASN A 237 -31.53 8.05 14.06
N GLN A 238 -30.28 7.67 13.74
CA GLN A 238 -29.85 6.27 13.79
C GLN A 238 -29.74 5.73 15.22
N VAL A 239 -29.64 6.59 16.24
CA VAL A 239 -29.55 6.16 17.64
C VAL A 239 -30.94 5.76 18.14
N PRO A 240 -31.17 4.48 18.51
CA PRO A 240 -32.46 4.04 19.01
C PRO A 240 -32.74 4.67 20.38
N LYS A 241 -33.95 5.17 20.57
CA LYS A 241 -34.42 5.71 21.86
C LYS A 241 -34.97 4.55 22.70
N ILE A 242 -34.16 4.06 23.64
CA ILE A 242 -34.51 2.97 24.57
C ILE A 242 -34.73 3.57 25.97
N SER A 243 -35.64 3.00 26.75
CA SER A 243 -35.79 3.39 28.15
C SER A 243 -34.53 3.04 28.95
N PRO A 244 -34.14 3.83 29.96
CA PRO A 244 -32.93 3.55 30.74
C PRO A 244 -33.03 2.23 31.52
N GLU A 245 -34.23 1.87 31.99
CA GLU A 245 -34.47 0.64 32.75
C GLU A 245 -34.28 -0.63 31.90
N ASP A 246 -34.78 -0.61 30.66
CA ASP A 246 -34.59 -1.72 29.72
C ASP A 246 -33.12 -1.85 29.30
N PHE A 247 -32.45 -0.71 29.09
CA PHE A 247 -31.03 -0.68 28.72
C PHE A 247 -30.14 -1.24 29.84
N GLU A 248 -30.37 -0.85 31.10
CA GLU A 248 -29.61 -1.35 32.25
C GLU A 248 -29.81 -2.85 32.43
N THR A 249 -31.04 -3.34 32.29
CA THR A 249 -31.34 -4.77 32.38
C THR A 249 -30.61 -5.57 31.30
N MET A 250 -30.66 -5.10 30.04
CA MET A 250 -29.98 -5.72 28.91
C MET A 250 -28.44 -5.73 29.09
N LEU A 251 -27.88 -4.59 29.52
CA LEU A 251 -26.44 -4.44 29.73
C LEU A 251 -25.93 -5.31 30.88
N ASN A 252 -26.66 -5.34 32.01
CA ASN A 252 -26.31 -6.18 33.15
C ASN A 252 -26.38 -7.66 32.80
N SER A 253 -27.40 -8.10 32.05
CA SER A 253 -27.48 -9.48 31.56
C SER A 253 -26.25 -9.84 30.71
N ASN A 254 -25.85 -8.97 29.78
CA ASN A 254 -24.71 -9.22 28.91
C ASN A 254 -23.38 -9.26 29.68
N ILE A 255 -23.19 -8.38 30.66
CA ILE A 255 -22.01 -8.40 31.55
C ILE A 255 -21.94 -9.71 32.34
N ASN A 256 -23.07 -10.14 32.90
CA ASN A 256 -23.14 -11.38 33.66
C ASN A 256 -22.79 -12.60 32.79
N ASP A 257 -23.28 -12.65 31.56
CA ASP A 257 -22.96 -13.73 30.60
C ASP A 257 -21.46 -13.74 30.23
N LEU A 258 -20.88 -12.56 29.94
CA LEU A 258 -19.47 -12.45 29.61
C LEU A 258 -18.57 -12.86 30.81
N LEU A 259 -18.97 -12.47 32.02
CA LEU A 259 -18.25 -12.82 33.25
C LEU A 259 -18.34 -14.33 33.52
N MET A 260 -19.50 -14.95 33.26
CA MET A 260 -19.67 -16.40 33.37
C MET A 260 -18.77 -17.15 32.39
N VAL A 261 -18.70 -16.72 31.12
CA VAL A 261 -17.81 -17.36 30.12
C VAL A 261 -16.35 -17.23 30.52
N THR A 262 -15.94 -16.06 31.00
CA THR A 262 -14.56 -15.83 31.47
C THR A 262 -14.22 -16.71 32.68
N TYR A 263 -15.15 -16.84 33.63
CA TYR A 263 -14.99 -17.71 34.78
C TYR A 263 -14.85 -19.19 34.38
N LEU A 264 -15.71 -19.67 33.47
CA LEU A 264 -15.64 -21.03 32.95
C LEU A 264 -14.33 -21.31 32.20
N ALA A 265 -13.83 -20.35 31.41
CA ALA A 265 -12.54 -20.48 30.74
C ALA A 265 -11.37 -20.62 31.74
N ASN A 266 -11.39 -19.86 32.84
CA ASN A 266 -10.38 -19.96 33.89
C ASN A 266 -10.45 -21.30 34.65
N LEU A 267 -11.66 -21.82 34.87
CA LEU A 267 -11.87 -23.14 35.48
C LEU A 267 -11.35 -24.26 34.57
N THR A 268 -11.63 -24.22 33.27
CA THR A 268 -11.12 -25.24 32.33
C THR A 268 -9.60 -25.17 32.22
N GLN A 269 -9.02 -23.98 32.18
CA GLN A 269 -7.56 -23.81 32.21
C GLN A 269 -6.92 -24.39 33.48
N SER A 270 -7.55 -24.15 34.65
CA SER A 270 -7.08 -24.72 35.92
C SER A 270 -7.20 -26.24 35.94
N GLN A 271 -8.29 -26.79 35.40
CA GLN A 271 -8.50 -28.23 35.30
C GLN A 271 -7.48 -28.89 34.36
N ILE A 272 -7.14 -28.25 33.23
CA ILE A 272 -6.08 -28.71 32.32
C ILE A 272 -4.74 -28.73 33.06
N ALA A 273 -4.39 -27.65 33.77
CA ALA A 273 -3.13 -27.58 34.52
C ALA A 273 -3.05 -28.66 35.61
N LEU A 274 -4.13 -28.94 36.32
CA LEU A 274 -4.18 -30.04 37.30
C LEU A 274 -4.01 -31.41 36.65
N ASN A 275 -4.66 -31.64 35.51
CA ASN A 275 -4.55 -32.90 34.78
C ASN A 275 -3.12 -33.13 34.27
N GLU A 276 -2.48 -32.10 33.70
CA GLU A 276 -1.07 -32.17 33.30
C GLU A 276 -0.15 -32.52 34.48
N LYS A 277 -0.41 -31.97 35.66
CA LYS A 277 0.37 -32.30 36.87
C LYS A 277 0.13 -33.73 37.33
N LEU A 278 -1.11 -34.23 37.28
CA LEU A 278 -1.43 -35.61 37.63
C LEU A 278 -0.81 -36.61 36.65
N LEU A 279 -0.78 -36.30 35.35
CA LEU A 279 -0.13 -37.14 34.33
C LEU A 279 1.40 -37.10 34.39
N SER A 280 1.98 -36.05 35.00
CA SER A 280 3.43 -35.92 35.18
C SER A 280 3.99 -36.64 36.41
N LEU A 281 3.11 -37.20 37.25
CA LEU A 281 3.43 -38.03 38.41
C LEU A 281 3.44 -39.51 38.01
#